data_AF-A0A9W6THH1-F1
#
_entry.id   AF-A0A9W6THH1-F1
#
_cell.length_a   1.000
_cell.length_b   1.000
_cell.length_c   1.000
_cell.angle_alpha   90.00
_cell.angle_beta   90.00
_cell.angle_gamma   90.00
#
_symmetry.space_group_name_H-M   'P 1'
#
loop_
_entity.id
_entity.type
_entity.pdbx_description
1 polymer ?
#
loop_
_entity_poly.entity_id
_entity_poly.type
_entity_poly.pdbx_seq_one_letter_code
_entity_poly.pdbx_strand_id
1 'polypeptide(L)'
;MPGKRSRHQGGAPAKKARVHRAKPPLQVLPRLKDVQFPPSIAARAHVLQLVDEFLMSPKEAVVAAAEEGNADEIRRLASTLFLHDRDGAIADLYTWDALAKAINAASSHGCVAVLKLLMKEVFKAMRSWNSTLPAWDIAGRAFSEAAANGCLNVVKYLIRLAEDKGYNGRIEAFDALARAICGGDKHVVELLMERAGSQSELEKAFVAAIEVYQPYCAEKIREKYAGFETDLNLFTRLALTEKLNAVKYLYDTDVTMLSWSGTLLSILRSCQEYLQT
;
A
#
# COMPACT_ATOMS: atom_id res chain seq x y z
N MET A 1 6.34 -61.91 24.55
CA MET A 1 6.56 -61.43 25.94
C MET A 1 7.87 -60.63 25.96
N PRO A 2 7.93 -59.55 26.77
CA PRO A 2 8.65 -58.28 26.56
C PRO A 2 10.14 -58.39 26.96
N GLY A 3 11.04 -57.41 26.84
CA GLY A 3 10.93 -55.99 26.54
C GLY A 3 12.30 -55.31 26.65
N LYS A 4 12.42 -54.17 25.98
CA LYS A 4 13.24 -52.97 26.25
C LYS A 4 14.60 -53.16 26.94
N ARG A 5 15.66 -52.64 26.28
CA ARG A 5 16.45 -51.51 26.80
C ARG A 5 17.29 -50.84 25.71
N SER A 6 16.90 -49.59 25.44
CA SER A 6 17.67 -48.54 24.78
C SER A 6 18.85 -48.11 25.64
N ARG A 7 20.01 -47.79 25.03
CA ARG A 7 20.87 -46.65 25.42
C ARG A 7 21.94 -46.34 24.36
N HIS A 8 21.78 -45.14 23.80
CA HIS A 8 22.78 -44.15 23.39
C HIS A 8 24.00 -44.56 22.55
N GLN A 9 23.91 -44.28 21.25
CA GLN A 9 25.06 -43.75 20.49
C GLN A 9 24.83 -42.26 20.23
N GLY A 10 25.84 -41.46 20.56
CA GLY A 10 25.85 -40.00 20.44
C GLY A 10 25.83 -39.56 18.98
N GLY A 11 24.76 -38.87 18.59
CA GLY A 11 24.73 -38.09 17.36
C GLY A 11 25.49 -36.78 17.56
N ALA A 12 26.54 -36.58 16.78
CA ALA A 12 27.27 -35.33 16.68
C ALA A 12 26.32 -34.16 16.33
N PRO A 13 26.54 -32.94 16.85
CA PRO A 13 25.69 -31.81 16.52
C PRO A 13 25.96 -31.37 15.07
N ALA A 14 24.93 -31.43 14.23
CA ALA A 14 24.93 -30.87 12.89
C ALA A 14 25.27 -29.38 12.96
N LYS A 15 26.45 -29.01 12.44
CA LYS A 15 26.86 -27.62 12.24
C LYS A 15 25.86 -26.98 11.28
N LYS A 16 24.96 -26.14 11.81
CA LYS A 16 24.09 -25.27 11.00
C LYS A 16 25.00 -24.38 10.15
N ALA A 17 25.05 -24.66 8.85
CA ALA A 17 25.70 -23.80 7.88
C ALA A 17 25.05 -22.42 7.96
N ARG A 18 25.83 -21.44 8.42
CA ARG A 18 25.45 -20.04 8.48
C ARG A 18 25.33 -19.59 7.03
N VAL A 19 24.09 -19.45 6.54
CA VAL A 19 23.83 -18.83 5.24
C VAL A 19 24.36 -17.41 5.35
N HIS A 20 25.53 -17.17 4.79
CA HIS A 20 26.05 -15.83 4.59
C HIS A 20 25.09 -15.14 3.63
N ARG A 21 24.18 -14.31 4.17
CA ARG A 21 23.50 -13.28 3.38
C ARG A 21 24.59 -12.51 2.66
N ALA A 22 24.61 -12.61 1.34
CA ALA A 22 25.42 -11.75 0.50
C ALA A 22 25.10 -10.30 0.89
N LYS A 23 26.14 -9.54 1.25
CA LYS A 23 26.01 -8.10 1.54
C LYS A 23 25.45 -7.44 0.27
N PRO A 24 24.40 -6.60 0.38
CA PRO A 24 23.99 -5.79 -0.75
C PRO A 24 25.16 -4.87 -1.17
N PRO A 25 25.26 -4.50 -2.46
CA PRO A 25 26.25 -3.53 -2.91
C PRO A 25 26.08 -2.23 -2.12
N LEU A 26 27.19 -1.55 -1.83
CA LEU A 26 27.23 -0.27 -1.11
C LEU A 26 26.25 0.70 -1.77
N GLN A 27 25.11 0.92 -1.12
CA GLN A 27 24.17 1.95 -1.53
C GLN A 27 24.92 3.29 -1.46
N VAL A 28 24.79 4.11 -2.50
CA VAL A 28 25.29 5.48 -2.50
C VAL A 28 24.54 6.21 -1.38
N LEU A 29 25.25 6.60 -0.34
CA LEU A 29 24.70 7.37 0.78
C LEU A 29 24.54 8.83 0.31
N PRO A 30 23.29 9.30 0.10
CA PRO A 30 23.04 10.53 -0.65
C PRO A 30 23.62 11.78 0.02
N ARG A 31 23.72 11.82 1.35
CA ARG A 31 24.30 12.96 2.10
C ARG A 31 25.83 12.99 2.06
N LEU A 32 26.45 11.85 1.77
CA LEU A 32 27.89 11.68 1.75
C LEU A 32 28.46 11.70 0.32
N LYS A 33 27.63 11.95 -0.70
CA LYS A 33 27.99 11.84 -2.12
C LYS A 33 29.19 12.68 -2.53
N ASP A 34 29.35 13.86 -1.91
CA ASP A 34 30.43 14.81 -2.22
C ASP A 34 31.51 14.90 -1.13
N VAL A 35 31.47 14.01 -0.12
CA VAL A 35 32.38 14.05 1.04
C VAL A 35 33.53 13.05 0.84
N GLN A 36 34.76 13.54 0.86
CA GLN A 36 35.95 12.69 0.82
C GLN A 36 36.36 12.28 2.23
N PHE A 37 36.21 11.00 2.55
CA PHE A 37 36.70 10.42 3.79
C PHE A 37 38.11 9.83 3.62
N PRO A 38 38.97 9.87 4.65
CA PRO A 38 40.21 9.12 4.66
C PRO A 38 40.00 7.63 4.32
N PRO A 39 40.92 6.94 3.63
CA PRO A 39 40.74 5.56 3.18
C PRO A 39 40.36 4.57 4.30
N SER A 40 40.84 4.81 5.51
CA SER A 40 40.55 4.02 6.72
C SER A 40 39.10 4.11 7.18
N ILE A 41 38.41 5.23 6.91
CA ILE A 41 37.00 5.46 7.24
C ILE A 41 36.12 5.04 6.06
N ALA A 42 36.52 5.39 4.82
CA ALA A 42 35.79 5.03 3.60
C ALA A 42 35.64 3.50 3.44
N ALA A 43 36.62 2.71 3.91
CA ALA A 43 36.56 1.25 3.88
C ALA A 43 35.55 0.65 4.87
N ARG A 44 34.99 1.42 5.81
CA ARG A 44 34.10 0.94 6.88
C ARG A 44 32.65 1.33 6.63
N ALA A 45 31.92 0.48 5.91
CA ALA A 45 30.52 0.72 5.56
C ALA A 45 29.62 1.09 6.75
N HIS A 46 29.78 0.43 7.90
CA HIS A 46 29.01 0.73 9.11
C HIS A 46 29.30 2.12 9.69
N VAL A 47 30.54 2.63 9.55
CA VAL A 47 30.91 3.98 9.98
C VAL A 47 30.27 5.01 9.05
N LEU A 48 30.30 4.77 7.74
CA LEU A 48 29.64 5.66 6.78
C LEU A 48 28.13 5.70 7.00
N GLN A 49 27.50 4.56 7.29
CA GLN A 49 26.07 4.51 7.65
C GLN A 49 25.77 5.32 8.91
N LEU A 50 26.58 5.16 9.97
CA LEU A 50 26.42 5.97 11.18
C LEU A 50 26.60 7.46 10.91
N VAL A 51 27.60 7.86 10.11
CA VAL A 51 27.81 9.28 9.78
C VAL A 51 26.64 9.83 8.96
N ASP A 52 26.11 9.08 7.99
CA ASP A 52 24.92 9.47 7.23
C ASP A 52 23.69 9.60 8.15
N GLU A 53 23.51 8.68 9.10
CA GLU A 53 22.49 8.70 10.15
C GLU A 53 22.62 9.93 11.06
N PHE A 54 23.83 10.25 11.52
CA PHE A 54 24.11 11.45 12.32
C PHE A 54 23.83 12.76 11.58
N LEU A 55 23.89 12.74 10.25
CA LEU A 55 23.59 13.90 9.39
C LEU A 55 22.10 13.99 9.03
N MET A 56 21.24 13.10 9.55
CA MET A 56 19.80 13.19 9.31
C MET A 56 19.19 14.40 10.00
N SER A 57 18.40 15.18 9.25
CA SER A 57 17.46 16.11 9.87
C SER A 57 16.40 15.32 10.65
N PRO A 58 15.76 15.90 11.69
CA PRO A 58 14.68 15.22 12.41
C PRO A 58 13.57 14.70 11.49
N LYS A 59 13.25 15.45 10.43
CA LYS A 59 12.23 15.11 9.43
C LYS A 59 12.60 13.82 8.68
N GLU A 60 13.85 13.69 8.26
CA GLU A 60 14.33 12.50 7.55
C GLU A 60 14.52 11.31 8.49
N ALA A 61 14.96 11.56 9.73
CA ALA A 61 15.08 10.53 10.76
C ALA A 61 13.72 9.88 11.07
N VAL A 62 12.62 10.64 11.07
CA VAL A 62 11.27 10.09 11.25
C VAL A 62 10.83 9.21 10.08
N VAL A 63 11.18 9.57 8.85
CA VAL A 63 10.89 8.72 7.68
C VAL A 63 11.69 7.42 7.75
N ALA A 64 12.99 7.50 8.00
CA ALA A 64 13.87 6.32 8.12
C ALA A 64 13.42 5.39 9.26
N ALA A 65 13.14 5.94 10.45
CA ALA A 65 12.64 5.15 11.57
C ALA A 65 11.28 4.49 11.26
N ALA A 66 10.45 5.11 10.40
CA ALA A 66 9.18 4.53 9.99
C ALA A 66 9.33 3.40 8.98
N GLU A 67 10.28 3.50 8.04
CA GLU A 67 10.66 2.42 7.13
C GLU A 67 11.19 1.19 7.90
N GLU A 68 12.00 1.43 8.93
CA GLU A 68 12.55 0.38 9.79
C GLU A 68 11.54 -0.19 10.80
N GLY A 69 10.38 0.45 10.95
CA GLY A 69 9.39 0.08 11.97
C GLY A 69 9.83 0.37 13.40
N ASN A 70 10.80 1.25 13.60
CA ASN A 70 11.38 1.58 14.90
C ASN A 70 10.47 2.53 15.71
N ALA A 71 9.47 1.95 16.36
CA ALA A 71 8.48 2.70 17.13
C ALA A 71 9.07 3.48 18.32
N ASP A 72 10.17 3.03 18.91
CA ASP A 72 10.81 3.71 20.04
C ASP A 72 11.53 4.98 19.57
N GLU A 73 12.21 4.91 18.44
CA GLU A 73 12.83 6.08 17.82
C GLU A 73 11.78 7.09 17.38
N ILE A 74 10.65 6.63 16.82
CA ILE A 74 9.51 7.51 16.51
C ILE A 74 8.99 8.22 17.76
N ARG A 75 8.91 7.56 18.92
CA ARG A 75 8.52 8.21 20.19
C ARG A 75 9.54 9.25 20.64
N ARG A 76 10.84 8.94 20.50
CA ARG A 76 11.92 9.86 20.85
C ARG A 76 11.89 11.10 19.96
N LEU A 77 11.73 10.91 18.66
CA LEU A 77 11.65 11.96 17.65
C LEU A 77 10.33 12.74 17.71
N ALA A 78 9.24 12.11 18.17
CA ALA A 78 7.95 12.77 18.33
C ALA A 78 8.06 13.99 19.26
N SER A 79 8.84 13.90 20.33
CA SER A 79 9.08 15.04 21.21
C SER A 79 9.77 16.20 20.49
N THR A 80 10.53 15.97 19.41
CA THR A 80 11.27 16.99 18.66
C THR A 80 10.49 17.51 17.45
N LEU A 81 9.77 16.65 16.71
CA LEU A 81 8.94 17.07 15.58
C LEU A 81 7.61 17.69 16.00
N PHE A 82 7.07 17.24 17.15
CA PHE A 82 5.81 17.74 17.69
C PHE A 82 6.04 18.62 18.92
N LEU A 83 7.23 19.25 19.07
CA LEU A 83 7.37 20.40 19.97
C LEU A 83 6.34 21.43 19.51
N HIS A 84 5.24 21.45 20.25
CA HIS A 84 4.13 22.33 20.10
C HIS A 84 4.65 23.75 19.89
N ASP A 85 4.48 24.29 18.68
CA ASP A 85 4.15 25.69 18.63
C ASP A 85 2.89 25.83 19.49
N ARG A 86 2.94 26.66 20.53
CA ARG A 86 1.90 26.75 21.56
C ARG A 86 0.53 27.13 20.98
N ASP A 87 0.50 27.49 19.71
CA ASP A 87 -0.67 27.90 18.95
C ASP A 87 -1.28 26.78 18.08
N GLY A 88 -0.81 25.53 18.18
CA GLY A 88 -1.50 24.38 17.59
C GLY A 88 -1.46 24.34 16.05
N ALA A 89 -0.66 25.18 15.41
CA ALA A 89 -0.30 25.01 14.01
C ALA A 89 0.71 23.86 13.92
N ILE A 90 0.48 22.89 13.02
CA ILE A 90 1.54 21.98 12.61
C ILE A 90 2.67 22.86 12.07
N ALA A 91 3.86 22.72 12.66
CA ALA A 91 5.05 23.47 12.31
C ALA A 91 5.35 23.31 10.81
N ASP A 92 5.05 24.33 10.00
CA ASP A 92 5.30 24.41 8.56
C ASP A 92 4.74 23.27 7.64
N LEU A 93 4.50 23.60 6.36
CA LEU A 93 4.10 22.63 5.33
C LEU A 93 5.09 21.46 5.18
N TYR A 94 6.35 21.64 5.57
CA TYR A 94 7.41 20.66 5.38
C TYR A 94 7.39 19.55 6.45
N THR A 95 6.91 19.82 7.66
CA THR A 95 6.72 18.76 8.69
C THR A 95 5.54 17.87 8.34
N TRP A 96 4.50 18.43 7.70
CA TRP A 96 3.38 17.65 7.19
C TRP A 96 3.80 16.68 6.09
N ASP A 97 4.65 17.13 5.15
CA ASP A 97 5.23 16.27 4.12
C ASP A 97 6.05 15.11 4.71
N ALA A 98 6.91 15.41 5.69
CA ALA A 98 7.70 14.39 6.39
C ALA A 98 6.81 13.34 7.10
N LEU A 99 5.74 13.80 7.75
CA LEU A 99 4.79 12.94 8.44
C LEU A 99 4.00 12.06 7.46
N ALA A 100 3.54 12.62 6.34
CA ALA A 100 2.88 11.87 5.28
C ALA A 100 3.81 10.80 4.67
N LYS A 101 5.08 11.15 4.42
CA LYS A 101 6.11 10.21 3.95
C LYS A 101 6.36 9.09 4.94
N ALA A 102 6.53 9.42 6.22
CA ALA A 102 6.73 8.42 7.28
C ALA A 102 5.52 7.48 7.43
N ILE A 103 4.31 8.01 7.33
CA ILE A 103 3.08 7.20 7.36
C ILE A 103 3.00 6.27 6.15
N ASN A 104 3.30 6.76 4.95
CA ASN A 104 3.35 5.92 3.75
C ASN A 104 4.41 4.83 3.86
N ALA A 105 5.62 5.17 4.34
CA ALA A 105 6.70 4.23 4.60
C ALA A 105 6.31 3.14 5.60
N ALA A 106 5.76 3.51 6.75
CA ALA A 106 5.28 2.55 7.74
C ALA A 106 4.16 1.65 7.17
N SER A 107 3.35 2.19 6.25
CA SER A 107 2.23 1.46 5.64
C SER A 107 2.70 0.47 4.58
N SER A 108 3.67 0.84 3.75
CA SER A 108 4.27 -0.05 2.73
C SER A 108 5.09 -1.18 3.35
N HIS A 109 5.67 -0.97 4.54
CA HIS A 109 6.46 -1.98 5.27
C HIS A 109 5.66 -2.76 6.32
N GLY A 110 4.36 -2.49 6.47
CA GLY A 110 3.50 -3.24 7.40
C GLY A 110 3.70 -2.89 8.88
N CYS A 111 4.33 -1.76 9.19
CA CYS A 111 4.73 -1.33 10.54
C CYS A 111 3.56 -0.73 11.34
N VAL A 112 2.59 -1.56 11.74
CA VAL A 112 1.36 -1.13 12.46
C VAL A 112 1.65 -0.32 13.73
N ALA A 113 2.71 -0.65 14.47
CA ALA A 113 3.06 0.05 15.70
C ALA A 113 3.45 1.51 15.44
N VAL A 114 4.30 1.75 14.44
CA VAL A 114 4.68 3.10 14.00
C VAL A 114 3.47 3.85 13.47
N LEU A 115 2.70 3.21 12.59
CA LEU A 115 1.52 3.84 11.99
C LEU A 115 0.52 4.31 13.06
N LYS A 116 0.28 3.50 14.10
CA LYS A 116 -0.57 3.88 15.24
C LYS A 116 -0.09 5.13 15.96
N LEU A 117 1.23 5.28 16.13
CA LEU A 117 1.81 6.46 16.77
C LEU A 117 1.66 7.69 15.89
N LEU A 118 2.06 7.58 14.62
CA LEU A 118 1.99 8.70 13.68
C LEU A 118 0.56 9.17 13.45
N MET A 119 -0.39 8.26 13.24
CA MET A 119 -1.81 8.60 13.07
C MET A 119 -2.39 9.28 14.32
N LYS A 120 -1.99 8.84 15.52
CA LYS A 120 -2.41 9.48 16.78
C LYS A 120 -1.95 10.95 16.82
N GLU A 121 -0.71 11.22 16.45
CA GLU A 121 -0.20 12.60 16.43
C GLU A 121 -0.84 13.44 15.32
N VAL A 122 -1.05 12.89 14.12
CA VAL A 122 -1.81 13.55 13.03
C VAL A 122 -3.20 13.97 13.51
N PHE A 123 -3.97 13.06 14.12
CA PHE A 123 -5.33 13.36 14.55
C PHE A 123 -5.38 14.37 15.71
N LYS A 124 -4.40 14.35 16.62
CA LYS A 124 -4.28 15.37 17.66
C LYS A 124 -4.01 16.74 17.04
N ALA A 125 -3.05 16.82 16.12
CA ALA A 125 -2.67 18.06 15.48
C ALA A 125 -3.78 18.63 14.60
N MET A 126 -4.62 17.79 13.99
CA MET A 126 -5.77 18.25 13.20
C MET A 126 -6.95 18.73 14.04
N ARG A 127 -7.00 18.38 15.33
CA ARG A 127 -8.07 18.87 16.23
C ARG A 127 -8.03 20.40 16.37
N SER A 128 -6.87 21.04 16.27
CA SER A 128 -6.75 22.50 16.32
C SER A 128 -7.17 23.18 15.01
N TRP A 129 -7.14 22.48 13.88
CA TRP A 129 -7.47 23.03 12.54
C TRP A 129 -8.97 22.99 12.23
N ASN A 130 -9.78 22.49 13.17
CA ASN A 130 -11.24 22.28 13.01
C ASN A 130 -11.62 21.49 11.74
N SER A 131 -10.69 20.68 11.21
CA SER A 131 -10.87 19.87 10.02
C SER A 131 -10.04 18.60 10.12
N THR A 132 -10.69 17.45 9.97
CA THR A 132 -10.04 16.14 9.89
C THR A 132 -9.75 15.72 8.45
N LEU A 133 -10.14 16.53 7.46
CA LEU A 133 -10.03 16.19 6.04
C LEU A 133 -8.60 15.78 5.63
N PRO A 134 -7.54 16.52 6.02
CA PRO A 134 -6.19 16.18 5.58
C PRO A 134 -5.64 14.94 6.31
N ALA A 135 -6.07 14.67 7.55
CA ALA A 135 -5.74 13.42 8.24
C ALA A 135 -6.30 12.21 7.49
N TRP A 136 -7.50 12.33 6.93
CA TRP A 136 -8.12 11.26 6.14
C TRP A 136 -7.52 11.13 4.74
N ASP A 137 -7.01 12.21 4.14
CA ASP A 137 -6.24 12.10 2.89
C ASP A 137 -4.97 11.28 3.11
N ILE A 138 -4.23 11.56 4.19
CA ILE A 138 -3.06 10.76 4.57
C ILE A 138 -3.45 9.31 4.87
N ALA A 139 -4.50 9.09 5.67
CA ALA A 139 -4.97 7.73 6.00
C ALA A 139 -5.37 6.95 4.73
N GLY A 140 -5.99 7.63 3.76
CA GLY A 140 -6.37 7.06 2.48
C GLY A 140 -5.17 6.65 1.62
N ARG A 141 -4.17 7.51 1.51
CA ARG A 141 -2.90 7.19 0.82
C ARG A 141 -2.18 6.02 1.51
N ALA A 142 -2.09 6.04 2.83
CA ALA A 142 -1.53 4.96 3.64
C ALA A 142 -2.26 3.63 3.39
N PHE A 143 -3.59 3.68 3.30
CA PHE A 143 -4.43 2.53 3.03
C PHE A 143 -4.18 1.94 1.63
N SER A 144 -4.20 2.81 0.63
CA SER A 144 -3.88 2.53 -0.78
C SER A 144 -2.49 1.88 -0.94
N GLU A 145 -1.50 2.40 -0.21
CA GLU A 145 -0.12 1.92 -0.24
C GLU A 145 0.03 0.58 0.49
N ALA A 146 -0.56 0.43 1.67
CA ALA A 146 -0.57 -0.84 2.38
C ALA A 146 -1.27 -1.94 1.56
N ALA A 147 -2.33 -1.59 0.84
CA ALA A 147 -3.04 -2.50 -0.04
C ALA A 147 -2.15 -2.99 -1.19
N ALA A 148 -1.46 -2.07 -1.87
CA ALA A 148 -0.51 -2.39 -2.95
C ALA A 148 0.62 -3.31 -2.50
N ASN A 149 1.09 -3.15 -1.25
CA ASN A 149 2.21 -3.93 -0.72
C ASN A 149 1.78 -5.19 0.06
N GLY A 150 0.50 -5.57 0.02
CA GLY A 150 0.02 -6.78 0.72
C GLY A 150 0.06 -6.69 2.26
N CYS A 151 0.13 -5.49 2.81
CA CYS A 151 0.29 -5.26 4.25
C CYS A 151 -1.04 -5.44 5.02
N LEU A 152 -1.55 -6.67 5.06
CA LEU A 152 -2.88 -7.04 5.60
C LEU A 152 -3.17 -6.47 7.00
N ASN A 153 -2.19 -6.47 7.91
CA ASN A 153 -2.40 -5.98 9.27
C ASN A 153 -2.55 -4.45 9.32
N VAL A 154 -1.89 -3.73 8.43
CA VAL A 154 -2.06 -2.28 8.28
C VAL A 154 -3.44 -1.98 7.67
N VAL A 155 -3.82 -2.68 6.61
CA VAL A 155 -5.15 -2.56 5.98
C VAL A 155 -6.26 -2.78 7.01
N LYS A 156 -6.19 -3.86 7.80
CA LYS A 156 -7.15 -4.13 8.88
C LYS A 156 -7.16 -3.05 9.96
N TYR A 157 -6.00 -2.51 10.32
CA TYR A 157 -5.92 -1.43 11.29
C TYR A 157 -6.60 -0.15 10.78
N LEU A 158 -6.35 0.24 9.52
CA LEU A 158 -6.92 1.45 8.93
C LEU A 158 -8.43 1.34 8.69
N ILE A 159 -8.95 0.15 8.35
CA ILE A 159 -10.40 -0.11 8.32
C ILE A 159 -11.02 0.17 9.68
N ARG A 160 -10.48 -0.47 10.75
CA ARG A 160 -10.99 -0.26 12.12
C ARG A 160 -10.88 1.20 12.55
N LEU A 161 -9.79 1.88 12.18
CA LEU A 161 -9.60 3.28 12.50
C LEU A 161 -10.66 4.18 11.84
N ALA A 162 -11.06 3.87 10.61
CA ALA A 162 -12.16 4.58 9.94
C ALA A 162 -13.52 4.25 10.56
N GLU A 163 -13.78 2.99 10.88
CA GLU A 163 -15.00 2.56 11.57
C GLU A 163 -15.15 3.28 12.92
N ASP A 164 -14.10 3.27 13.76
CA ASP A 164 -14.07 3.90 15.08
C ASP A 164 -14.29 5.42 15.01
N LYS A 165 -13.98 6.05 13.88
CA LYS A 165 -14.11 7.49 13.67
C LYS A 165 -15.33 7.88 12.83
N GLY A 166 -16.10 6.92 12.33
CA GLY A 166 -17.26 7.15 11.47
C GLY A 166 -16.92 7.61 10.05
N TYR A 167 -15.72 7.31 9.54
CA TYR A 167 -15.23 7.74 8.22
C TYR A 167 -15.22 6.62 7.17
N ASN A 168 -16.28 5.80 7.14
CA ASN A 168 -16.34 4.64 6.25
C ASN A 168 -16.41 5.01 4.76
N GLY A 169 -17.06 6.13 4.40
CA GLY A 169 -17.30 6.51 2.99
C GLY A 169 -16.10 7.07 2.22
N ARG A 170 -14.89 7.14 2.81
CA ARG A 170 -13.69 7.72 2.14
C ARG A 170 -12.58 6.74 1.82
N ILE A 171 -12.61 5.55 2.40
CA ILE A 171 -11.60 4.53 2.12
C ILE A 171 -11.68 4.08 0.65
N GLU A 172 -12.90 4.05 0.08
CA GLU A 172 -13.17 3.72 -1.33
C GLU A 172 -12.53 4.72 -2.31
N ALA A 173 -12.23 5.95 -1.89
CA ALA A 173 -11.72 7.00 -2.78
C ALA A 173 -10.25 6.82 -3.21
N PHE A 174 -9.54 5.84 -2.63
CA PHE A 174 -8.10 5.65 -2.84
C PHE A 174 -7.75 4.38 -3.60
N ASP A 175 -8.71 3.82 -4.34
CA ASP A 175 -8.48 2.74 -5.31
C ASP A 175 -7.77 1.51 -4.70
N ALA A 176 -8.05 1.25 -3.42
CA ALA A 176 -7.30 0.28 -2.63
C ALA A 176 -7.47 -1.14 -3.16
N LEU A 177 -8.67 -1.52 -3.60
CA LEU A 177 -8.90 -2.83 -4.21
C LEU A 177 -8.09 -2.98 -5.52
N ALA A 178 -8.12 -1.97 -6.38
CA ALA A 178 -7.35 -1.97 -7.63
C ALA A 178 -5.84 -2.10 -7.36
N ARG A 179 -5.34 -1.36 -6.37
CA ARG A 179 -3.93 -1.46 -5.94
C ARG A 179 -3.57 -2.80 -5.33
N ALA A 180 -4.44 -3.39 -4.51
CA ALA A 180 -4.23 -4.73 -3.97
C ALA A 180 -4.12 -5.79 -5.07
N ILE A 181 -4.95 -5.67 -6.12
CA ILE A 181 -4.90 -6.55 -7.29
C ILE A 181 -3.55 -6.38 -8.01
N CYS A 182 -3.11 -5.14 -8.23
CA CYS A 182 -1.78 -4.88 -8.81
C CYS A 182 -0.64 -5.44 -7.94
N GLY A 183 -0.78 -5.39 -6.61
CA GLY A 183 0.17 -5.97 -5.66
C GLY A 183 0.17 -7.51 -5.62
N GLY A 184 -0.95 -8.14 -6.01
CA GLY A 184 -1.09 -9.59 -6.10
C GLY A 184 -1.24 -10.32 -4.76
N ASP A 185 -1.41 -9.61 -3.64
CA ASP A 185 -1.67 -10.28 -2.35
C ASP A 185 -3.13 -10.70 -2.24
N LYS A 186 -3.35 -12.02 -2.38
CA LYS A 186 -4.67 -12.63 -2.34
C LYS A 186 -5.48 -12.31 -1.08
N HIS A 187 -4.85 -12.27 0.10
CA HIS A 187 -5.57 -12.06 1.36
C HIS A 187 -6.08 -10.64 1.48
N VAL A 188 -5.30 -9.67 1.01
CA VAL A 188 -5.74 -8.27 0.95
C VAL A 188 -6.83 -8.10 -0.10
N VAL A 189 -6.68 -8.68 -1.29
CA VAL A 189 -7.69 -8.64 -2.34
C VAL A 189 -9.02 -9.22 -1.86
N GLU A 190 -9.02 -10.40 -1.23
CA GLU A 190 -10.24 -11.01 -0.70
C GLU A 190 -10.90 -10.14 0.38
N LEU A 191 -10.12 -9.61 1.32
CA LEU A 191 -10.62 -8.73 2.38
C LEU A 191 -11.30 -7.46 1.84
N LEU A 192 -10.70 -6.85 0.81
CA LEU A 192 -11.20 -5.63 0.19
C LEU A 192 -12.37 -5.94 -0.74
N MET A 193 -12.32 -7.05 -1.48
CA MET A 193 -13.38 -7.46 -2.39
C MET A 193 -14.68 -7.78 -1.65
N GLU A 194 -14.62 -8.35 -0.44
CA GLU A 194 -15.80 -8.52 0.42
C GLU A 194 -16.44 -7.16 0.76
N ARG A 195 -15.62 -6.14 1.01
CA ARG A 195 -16.07 -4.81 1.42
C ARG A 195 -16.36 -3.83 0.29
N ALA A 196 -15.89 -4.12 -0.93
CA ALA A 196 -16.05 -3.22 -2.07
C ALA A 196 -17.53 -2.90 -2.27
N GLY A 197 -17.88 -1.63 -2.07
CA GLY A 197 -19.26 -1.19 -1.91
C GLY A 197 -19.80 -0.45 -3.13
N SER A 198 -18.93 0.12 -3.95
CA SER A 198 -19.32 0.97 -5.07
C SER A 198 -18.94 0.42 -6.44
N GLN A 199 -19.80 0.70 -7.42
CA GLN A 199 -19.58 0.35 -8.82
C GLN A 199 -18.27 0.93 -9.37
N SER A 200 -17.97 2.19 -9.01
CA SER A 200 -16.74 2.87 -9.41
C SER A 200 -15.48 2.15 -8.90
N GLU A 201 -15.48 1.66 -7.66
CA GLU A 201 -14.37 0.90 -7.11
C GLU A 201 -14.18 -0.44 -7.86
N LEU A 202 -15.29 -1.13 -8.15
CA LEU A 202 -15.27 -2.38 -8.91
C LEU A 202 -14.82 -2.18 -10.37
N GLU A 203 -15.22 -1.10 -11.03
CA GLU A 203 -14.76 -0.77 -12.38
C GLU A 203 -13.24 -0.58 -12.44
N LYS A 204 -12.68 0.21 -11.50
CA LYS A 204 -11.24 0.42 -11.41
C LYS A 204 -10.50 -0.87 -11.08
N ALA A 205 -11.05 -1.67 -10.16
CA ALA A 205 -10.49 -2.97 -9.81
C ALA A 205 -10.52 -3.95 -10.99
N PHE A 206 -11.57 -3.92 -11.81
CA PHE A 206 -11.69 -4.75 -13.00
C PHE A 206 -10.59 -4.38 -14.00
N VAL A 207 -10.42 -3.08 -14.29
CA VAL A 207 -9.34 -2.59 -15.17
C VAL A 207 -7.98 -3.07 -14.67
N ALA A 208 -7.70 -2.89 -13.37
CA ALA A 208 -6.45 -3.36 -12.77
C ALA A 208 -6.26 -4.88 -12.96
N ALA A 209 -7.30 -5.69 -12.74
CA ALA A 209 -7.23 -7.14 -12.91
C ALA A 209 -6.87 -7.55 -14.35
N ILE A 210 -7.38 -6.83 -15.35
CA ILE A 210 -7.02 -7.07 -16.76
C ILE A 210 -5.57 -6.66 -17.03
N GLU A 211 -5.13 -5.50 -16.54
CA GLU A 211 -3.77 -4.99 -16.73
C GLU A 211 -2.70 -5.91 -16.14
N VAL A 212 -2.99 -6.56 -15.00
CA VAL A 212 -2.09 -7.54 -14.37
C VAL A 212 -2.38 -8.99 -14.73
N TYR A 213 -3.24 -9.24 -15.73
CA TYR A 213 -3.59 -10.58 -16.22
C TYR A 213 -4.06 -11.55 -15.11
N GLN A 214 -4.94 -11.08 -14.22
CA GLN A 214 -5.56 -11.87 -13.16
C GLN A 214 -7.04 -12.17 -13.47
N PRO A 215 -7.33 -13.18 -14.32
CA PRO A 215 -8.69 -13.49 -14.76
C PRO A 215 -9.62 -13.91 -13.61
N TYR A 216 -9.07 -14.55 -12.55
CA TYR A 216 -9.83 -14.89 -11.35
C TYR A 216 -10.43 -13.65 -10.66
N CYS A 217 -9.62 -12.59 -10.53
CA CYS A 217 -10.07 -11.32 -9.94
C CYS A 217 -11.10 -10.65 -10.86
N ALA A 218 -10.85 -10.63 -12.17
CA ALA A 218 -11.78 -10.06 -13.15
C ALA A 218 -13.16 -10.75 -13.09
N GLU A 219 -13.19 -12.08 -13.01
CA GLU A 219 -14.44 -12.85 -12.93
C GLU A 219 -15.22 -12.55 -11.65
N LYS A 220 -14.56 -12.60 -10.48
CA LYS A 220 -15.21 -12.28 -9.21
C LYS A 220 -15.75 -10.84 -9.16
N ILE A 221 -15.01 -9.90 -9.74
CA ILE A 221 -15.46 -8.51 -9.82
C ILE A 221 -16.70 -8.41 -10.71
N ARG A 222 -16.73 -9.12 -11.84
CA ARG A 222 -17.89 -9.18 -12.73
C ARG A 222 -19.12 -9.76 -12.04
N GLU A 223 -18.98 -10.89 -11.34
CA GLU A 223 -20.05 -11.50 -10.55
C GLU A 223 -20.60 -10.52 -9.51
N LYS A 224 -19.71 -9.84 -8.77
CA LYS A 224 -20.13 -8.87 -7.76
C LYS A 224 -20.78 -7.63 -8.38
N TYR A 225 -20.28 -7.17 -9.52
CA TYR A 225 -20.85 -6.04 -10.26
C TYR A 225 -22.26 -6.34 -10.77
N ALA A 226 -22.52 -7.57 -11.23
CA ALA A 226 -23.83 -7.99 -11.69
C ALA A 226 -24.91 -7.99 -10.58
N GLY A 227 -24.49 -8.02 -9.31
CA GLY A 227 -25.40 -7.92 -8.16
C GLY A 227 -25.94 -6.50 -7.91
N PHE A 228 -25.44 -5.47 -8.60
CA PHE A 228 -25.96 -4.11 -8.45
C PHE A 228 -27.21 -3.92 -9.31
N GLU A 229 -28.26 -3.36 -8.73
CA GLU A 229 -29.41 -2.85 -9.47
C GLU A 229 -29.00 -1.56 -10.22
N THR A 230 -28.65 -1.68 -11.49
CA THR A 230 -28.26 -0.55 -12.33
C THR A 230 -28.70 -0.72 -13.78
N ASP A 231 -29.02 0.40 -14.43
CA ASP A 231 -29.37 0.43 -15.85
C ASP A 231 -28.16 0.14 -16.75
N LEU A 232 -26.93 0.35 -16.26
CA LEU A 232 -25.70 0.18 -17.02
C LEU A 232 -24.89 -1.00 -16.49
N ASN A 233 -24.82 -2.06 -17.28
CA ASN A 233 -23.89 -3.16 -17.03
C ASN A 233 -22.41 -2.71 -17.14
N LEU A 234 -21.52 -3.54 -16.60
CA LEU A 234 -20.08 -3.27 -16.54
C LEU A 234 -19.48 -2.96 -17.92
N PHE A 235 -19.92 -3.67 -18.97
CA PHE A 235 -19.44 -3.44 -20.33
C PHE A 235 -19.72 -2.01 -20.79
N THR A 236 -20.97 -1.55 -20.68
CA THR A 236 -21.36 -0.20 -21.10
C THR A 236 -20.63 0.87 -20.30
N ARG A 237 -20.43 0.66 -18.99
CA ARG A 237 -19.66 1.57 -18.13
C ARG A 237 -18.20 1.68 -18.55
N LEU A 238 -17.55 0.56 -18.84
CA LEU A 238 -16.17 0.53 -19.33
C LEU A 238 -16.04 1.16 -20.72
N ALA A 239 -17.02 0.98 -21.60
CA ALA A 239 -17.06 1.61 -22.91
C ALA A 239 -17.21 3.14 -22.80
N LEU A 240 -18.13 3.62 -21.96
CA LEU A 240 -18.33 5.06 -21.71
C LEU A 240 -17.12 5.74 -21.07
N THR A 241 -16.30 4.99 -20.34
CA THR A 241 -15.07 5.48 -19.69
C THR A 241 -13.80 5.16 -20.50
N GLU A 242 -13.97 4.75 -21.75
CA GLU A 242 -12.91 4.50 -22.73
C GLU A 242 -11.86 3.46 -22.27
N LYS A 243 -12.28 2.48 -21.46
CA LYS A 243 -11.42 1.38 -20.98
C LYS A 243 -11.32 0.26 -22.01
N LEU A 244 -10.77 0.58 -23.17
CA LEU A 244 -10.73 -0.28 -24.37
C LEU A 244 -10.22 -1.70 -24.11
N ASN A 245 -9.15 -1.88 -23.33
CA ASN A 245 -8.60 -3.21 -23.03
C ASN A 245 -9.57 -4.07 -22.21
N ALA A 246 -10.26 -3.46 -21.24
CA ALA A 246 -11.25 -4.13 -20.43
C ALA A 246 -12.52 -4.47 -21.24
N VAL A 247 -12.92 -3.58 -22.14
CA VAL A 247 -14.03 -3.80 -23.10
C VAL A 247 -13.71 -4.97 -24.04
N LYS A 248 -12.50 -4.99 -24.63
CA LYS A 248 -12.03 -6.09 -25.49
C LYS A 248 -12.02 -7.41 -24.74
N TYR A 249 -11.47 -7.42 -23.52
CA TYR A 249 -11.48 -8.60 -22.68
C TYR A 249 -12.91 -9.14 -22.48
N LEU A 250 -13.86 -8.28 -22.11
CA LEU A 250 -15.26 -8.71 -21.96
C LEU A 250 -15.85 -9.24 -23.27
N TYR A 251 -15.56 -8.59 -24.40
CA TYR A 251 -16.02 -9.03 -25.73
C TYR A 251 -15.52 -10.42 -26.09
N ASP A 252 -14.23 -10.68 -25.87
CA ASP A 252 -13.59 -11.95 -26.23
C ASP A 252 -13.99 -13.09 -25.27
N THR A 253 -14.32 -12.76 -24.02
CA THR A 253 -14.62 -13.75 -22.97
C THR A 253 -16.12 -14.10 -22.89
N ASP A 254 -16.99 -13.24 -23.42
CA ASP A 254 -18.45 -13.39 -23.28
C ASP A 254 -19.12 -13.79 -24.61
N VAL A 255 -19.26 -15.10 -24.81
CA VAL A 255 -19.92 -15.71 -25.99
C VAL A 255 -21.40 -15.31 -26.10
N THR A 256 -21.99 -14.75 -25.03
CA THR A 256 -23.39 -14.30 -25.00
C THR A 256 -23.63 -12.92 -25.61
N MET A 257 -22.58 -12.19 -26.03
CA MET A 257 -22.72 -10.86 -26.65
C MET A 257 -23.50 -10.82 -27.97
N LEU A 258 -23.81 -11.97 -28.57
CA LEU A 258 -24.67 -12.05 -29.77
C LEU A 258 -26.15 -11.69 -29.51
N SER A 259 -26.58 -11.52 -28.25
CA SER A 259 -27.98 -11.17 -27.92
C SER A 259 -28.22 -9.71 -27.52
N TRP A 260 -27.19 -8.85 -27.53
CA TRP A 260 -27.30 -7.49 -26.99
C TRP A 260 -27.65 -6.49 -28.11
N SER A 261 -28.56 -5.56 -27.80
CA SER A 261 -29.30 -4.72 -28.74
C SER A 261 -28.43 -3.85 -29.68
N GLY A 262 -29.00 -3.45 -30.82
CA GLY A 262 -28.30 -2.71 -31.89
C GLY A 262 -27.57 -1.41 -31.48
N THR A 263 -27.88 -0.85 -30.31
CA THR A 263 -27.17 0.31 -29.73
C THR A 263 -25.75 -0.05 -29.25
N LEU A 264 -25.50 -1.29 -28.84
CA LEU A 264 -24.16 -1.74 -28.46
C LEU A 264 -23.28 -2.03 -29.66
N LEU A 265 -23.86 -2.51 -30.77
CA LEU A 265 -23.16 -2.67 -32.04
C LEU A 265 -22.73 -1.32 -32.64
N SER A 266 -23.51 -0.25 -32.45
CA SER A 266 -23.11 1.09 -32.91
C SER A 266 -21.98 1.69 -32.08
N ILE A 267 -22.00 1.51 -30.75
CA ILE A 267 -20.90 1.93 -29.86
C ILE A 267 -19.63 1.12 -30.18
N LEU A 268 -19.73 -0.21 -30.30
CA LEU A 268 -18.61 -1.08 -30.67
C LEU A 268 -18.01 -0.70 -32.02
N ARG A 269 -18.83 -0.44 -33.04
CA ARG A 269 -18.36 -0.02 -34.37
C ARG A 269 -17.65 1.33 -34.31
N SER A 270 -18.12 2.26 -33.49
CA SER A 270 -17.46 3.56 -33.26
C SER A 270 -16.12 3.42 -32.53
N CYS A 271 -16.01 2.51 -31.55
CA CYS A 271 -14.72 2.20 -30.90
C CYS A 271 -13.74 1.49 -31.85
N GLN A 272 -14.24 0.69 -32.80
CA GLN A 272 -13.43 -0.06 -33.76
C GLN A 272 -12.81 0.86 -34.84
N GLU A 273 -13.54 1.88 -35.28
CA GLU A 273 -13.04 2.93 -36.18
C GLU A 273 -11.92 3.76 -35.53
N TYR A 274 -11.99 3.99 -34.21
CA TYR A 274 -10.98 4.73 -33.45
C TYR A 274 -9.67 3.94 -33.20
N LEU A 275 -9.73 2.61 -33.27
CA LEU A 275 -8.58 1.72 -33.07
C LEU A 275 -7.77 1.46 -34.36
N GLN A 276 -8.25 1.91 -35.53
CA GLN A 276 -7.57 1.75 -36.82
C GLN A 276 -6.83 3.01 -37.29
N THR A 277 -6.83 4.08 -36.49
CA THR A 277 -6.00 5.29 -36.64
C THR A 277 -4.88 5.32 -35.60
#